data_AF-A0AA35MF61-F1
#
_entry.id   AF-A0AA35MF61-F1
#
_cell.length_a   1.000
_cell.length_b   1.000
_cell.length_c   1.000
_cell.angle_alpha   90.00
_cell.angle_beta   90.00
_cell.angle_gamma   90.00
#
_symmetry.space_group_name_H-M   'P 1'
#
loop_
_entity.id
_entity.type
_entity.pdbx_description
1 polymer ?
#
loop_
_entity_poly.entity_id
_entity_poly.type
_entity_poly.pdbx_seq_one_letter_code
_entity_poly.pdbx_strand_id
1 'polypeptide(L)'
;MLLRPSSVSRRLRRPSSLLRFCAGFALAALVLDTLLLTSQLPSSHRSSSRRMPRNPHSPNQTVFIASVHQNSAPRLHATWSDAVVQLIGLLGPDNVYFSAVEHASSDGTIPELVQLEQRLDDLQVGNTIHLGRTAWDLEDEANGQPPPGAEAGWLWHPKHQRWALRRVPIDAQARNQALLPLRELLLEQGRSFDRVLWLDDNIVFRPEDAVALLQTRDGDYAAVCSVAQAGPSTHRLNALTLRDDNGHLPVSTHWPWLSSSTSRSAAWAGSPIPVRSCWGGIVAFDAQPFYDHDSPLKFRSVNDEVAALHLEASERCLIHAYNPLASSRGIWVEPSVQTALDCKEGCWKVARPLSRDTWLTAMRGVWSNRLGTWRRPRSGAETNPELPQVKGWAAARGDPRMDGDSAISCLMDEMQIIKRTKWTFKLSNAGS
;
A
#
# COMPACT_ATOMS: atom_id res chain seq x y z
N MET A 1 39.10 44.81 -55.48
CA MET A 1 39.03 43.56 -54.70
C MET A 1 37.61 43.47 -54.13
N LEU A 2 36.68 42.85 -54.85
CA LEU A 2 35.25 42.76 -54.49
C LEU A 2 34.96 41.31 -54.07
N LEU A 3 34.68 41.10 -52.78
CA LEU A 3 34.26 39.81 -52.23
C LEU A 3 32.76 39.62 -52.51
N ARG A 4 32.42 38.57 -53.27
CA ARG A 4 31.04 38.08 -53.42
C ARG A 4 30.61 37.30 -52.16
N PRO A 5 29.40 37.49 -51.63
CA PRO A 5 28.86 36.62 -50.61
C PRO A 5 28.33 35.33 -51.26
N SER A 6 28.78 34.17 -50.78
CA SER A 6 28.22 32.88 -51.14
C SER A 6 26.92 32.63 -50.35
N SER A 7 25.78 32.67 -51.06
CA SER A 7 24.49 32.27 -50.51
C SER A 7 24.44 30.74 -50.35
N VAL A 8 24.54 30.24 -49.11
CA VAL A 8 24.26 28.84 -48.79
C VAL A 8 22.74 28.63 -48.78
N SER A 9 22.18 28.16 -49.89
CA SER A 9 20.77 27.71 -49.91
C SER A 9 20.67 26.34 -49.23
N ARG A 10 20.12 26.28 -48.01
CA ARG A 10 19.70 25.01 -47.39
C ARG A 10 18.45 24.51 -48.14
N ARG A 11 18.63 23.61 -49.11
CA ARG A 11 17.52 22.83 -49.66
C ARG A 11 16.97 21.90 -48.56
N LEU A 12 15.85 22.28 -47.95
CA LEU A 12 15.03 21.33 -47.19
C LEU A 12 14.54 20.25 -48.17
N ARG A 13 15.12 19.04 -48.08
CA ARG A 13 14.66 17.86 -48.83
C ARG A 13 13.21 17.57 -48.42
N ARG A 14 12.28 17.66 -49.38
CA ARG A 14 10.88 17.25 -49.18
C ARG A 14 10.87 15.78 -48.76
N PRO A 15 10.18 15.40 -47.66
CA PRO A 15 10.08 14.00 -47.26
C PRO A 15 9.45 13.19 -48.40
N SER A 16 9.99 11.99 -48.64
CA SER A 16 9.49 11.06 -49.65
C SER A 16 8.01 10.75 -49.40
N SER A 17 7.25 10.47 -50.46
CA SER A 17 5.82 10.12 -50.38
C SER A 17 5.57 8.97 -49.39
N LEU A 18 6.49 8.01 -49.33
CA LEU A 18 6.47 6.90 -48.36
C LEU A 18 6.52 7.39 -46.91
N LEU A 19 7.38 8.36 -46.59
CA LEU A 19 7.49 8.89 -45.24
C LEU A 19 6.19 9.58 -44.78
N ARG A 20 5.49 10.25 -45.71
CA ARG A 20 4.19 10.88 -45.44
C ARG A 20 3.09 9.84 -45.26
N PHE A 21 3.10 8.77 -46.05
CA PHE A 21 2.16 7.66 -45.89
C PHE A 21 2.36 6.95 -44.54
N CYS A 22 3.61 6.63 -44.17
CA CYS A 22 3.92 6.05 -42.86
C CYS A 22 3.53 6.98 -41.71
N ALA A 23 3.80 8.29 -41.84
CA ALA A 23 3.39 9.27 -40.83
C ALA A 23 1.85 9.38 -40.73
N GLY A 24 1.14 9.35 -41.84
CA GLY A 24 -0.33 9.37 -41.88
C GLY A 24 -0.95 8.11 -41.27
N PHE A 25 -0.40 6.93 -41.57
CA PHE A 25 -0.82 5.66 -40.97
C PHE A 25 -0.54 5.64 -39.46
N ALA A 26 0.64 6.09 -39.03
CA ALA A 26 0.97 6.20 -37.61
C ALA A 26 0.02 7.16 -36.88
N LEU A 27 -0.30 8.31 -37.48
CA LEU A 27 -1.27 9.25 -36.92
C LEU A 27 -2.67 8.63 -36.83
N ALA A 28 -3.14 7.94 -37.87
CA ALA A 28 -4.43 7.25 -37.86
C ALA A 28 -4.50 6.15 -36.80
N ALA A 29 -3.42 5.37 -36.64
CA ALA A 29 -3.30 4.36 -35.59
C ALA A 29 -3.34 4.99 -34.19
N LEU A 30 -2.62 6.11 -33.97
CA LEU A 30 -2.66 6.85 -32.70
C LEU A 30 -4.06 7.41 -32.40
N VAL A 31 -4.76 7.93 -33.41
CA VAL A 31 -6.12 8.45 -33.26
C VAL A 31 -7.10 7.32 -32.95
N LEU A 32 -7.05 6.20 -33.68
CA LEU A 32 -7.88 5.04 -33.40
C LEU A 32 -7.61 4.50 -31.99
N ASP A 33 -6.36 4.45 -31.59
CA ASP A 33 -5.96 4.03 -30.25
C ASP A 33 -6.49 4.96 -29.16
N THR A 34 -6.39 6.28 -29.35
CA THR A 34 -7.01 7.24 -28.42
C THR A 34 -8.51 7.08 -28.34
N LEU A 35 -9.19 6.81 -29.46
CA LEU A 35 -10.64 6.63 -29.51
C LEU A 35 -11.07 5.35 -28.79
N LEU A 36 -10.32 4.26 -28.98
CA LEU A 36 -10.56 3.01 -28.27
C LEU A 36 -10.34 3.19 -26.77
N LEU A 37 -9.27 3.87 -26.35
CA LEU A 37 -8.98 4.14 -24.95
C LEU A 37 -10.02 5.04 -24.29
N THR A 38 -10.47 6.09 -24.97
CA THR A 38 -11.52 6.97 -24.43
C THR A 38 -12.87 6.26 -24.37
N SER A 39 -13.17 5.37 -25.32
CA SER A 39 -14.39 4.56 -25.29
C SER A 39 -14.42 3.53 -24.16
N GLN A 40 -13.24 3.10 -23.69
CA GLN A 40 -13.09 2.12 -22.60
C GLN A 40 -12.94 2.75 -21.22
N LEU A 41 -12.81 4.08 -21.13
CA LEU A 41 -12.78 4.75 -19.83
C LEU A 41 -14.09 4.46 -19.09
N PRO A 42 -14.02 3.98 -17.83
CA PRO A 42 -15.21 3.67 -17.07
C PRO A 42 -16.09 4.92 -16.98
N SER A 43 -17.30 4.83 -17.53
CA SER A 43 -18.26 5.93 -17.46
C SER A 43 -18.53 6.28 -16.00
N SER A 44 -18.51 7.58 -15.66
CA SER A 44 -18.80 8.10 -14.32
C SER A 44 -20.10 7.56 -13.71
N HIS A 45 -21.05 7.09 -14.54
CA HIS A 45 -22.30 6.49 -14.14
C HIS A 45 -22.23 5.04 -13.62
N ARG A 46 -21.17 4.28 -13.91
CA ARG A 46 -21.08 2.88 -13.42
C ARG A 46 -20.69 2.79 -11.95
N SER A 47 -19.90 3.75 -11.45
CA SER A 47 -19.53 3.84 -10.03
C SER A 47 -20.68 4.34 -9.15
N SER A 48 -21.59 5.16 -9.68
CA SER A 48 -22.76 5.65 -8.92
C SER A 48 -23.92 4.66 -8.86
N SER A 49 -23.84 3.54 -9.61
CA SER A 49 -24.92 2.55 -9.70
C SER A 49 -24.73 1.34 -8.77
N ARG A 50 -23.62 1.23 -8.03
CA ARG A 50 -23.71 0.49 -6.77
C ARG A 50 -24.53 1.38 -5.84
N ARG A 51 -25.86 1.18 -5.86
CA ARG A 51 -26.69 1.54 -4.72
C ARG A 51 -25.91 1.04 -3.51
N MET A 52 -25.50 1.95 -2.63
CA MET A 52 -25.29 1.60 -1.22
C MET A 52 -26.41 0.62 -0.90
N PRO A 53 -26.11 -0.63 -0.50
CA PRO A 53 -27.17 -1.52 -0.11
C PRO A 53 -28.04 -0.73 0.86
N ARG A 54 -29.36 -0.74 0.60
CA ARG A 54 -30.34 0.05 1.36
C ARG A 54 -30.27 -0.25 2.87
N ASN A 55 -29.54 -1.31 3.23
CA ASN A 55 -28.93 -1.57 4.52
C ASN A 55 -27.39 -1.48 4.40
N PRO A 56 -26.70 -0.49 4.98
CA PRO A 56 -25.25 -0.56 5.19
C PRO A 56 -24.85 -1.74 6.10
N HIS A 57 -25.84 -2.35 6.75
CA HIS A 57 -25.71 -3.51 7.59
C HIS A 57 -25.87 -4.82 6.80
N SER A 58 -24.80 -5.62 6.79
CA SER A 58 -24.98 -7.00 7.24
C SER A 58 -25.27 -6.88 8.75
N PRO A 59 -26.51 -7.08 9.23
CA PRO A 59 -26.91 -6.76 10.62
C PRO A 59 -26.10 -7.45 11.71
N ASN A 60 -25.19 -8.38 11.36
CA ASN A 60 -24.42 -9.16 12.32
C ASN A 60 -22.90 -9.15 12.06
N GLN A 61 -22.37 -8.33 11.14
CA GLN A 61 -20.92 -8.35 10.91
C GLN A 61 -20.18 -7.53 11.96
N THR A 62 -19.28 -8.19 12.68
CA THR A 62 -18.43 -7.60 13.72
C THR A 62 -17.07 -7.19 13.14
N VAL A 63 -16.57 -6.02 13.54
CA VAL A 63 -15.36 -5.42 12.97
C VAL A 63 -14.39 -4.99 14.07
N PHE A 64 -13.17 -5.51 14.03
CA PHE A 64 -12.05 -5.02 14.82
C PHE A 64 -11.30 -3.95 14.03
N ILE A 65 -11.31 -2.71 14.49
CA ILE A 65 -10.61 -1.59 13.85
C ILE A 65 -9.24 -1.42 14.50
N ALA A 66 -8.18 -1.41 13.71
CA ALA A 66 -6.80 -1.28 14.18
C ALA A 66 -6.07 -0.10 13.51
N SER A 67 -5.25 0.62 14.27
CA SER A 67 -4.37 1.67 13.74
C SER A 67 -3.05 1.79 14.51
N VAL A 68 -2.04 2.37 13.85
CA VAL A 68 -0.77 2.77 14.48
C VAL A 68 -0.51 4.22 14.14
N HIS A 69 -0.28 5.05 15.16
CA HIS A 69 -0.12 6.50 15.03
C HIS A 69 1.30 6.93 15.32
N GLN A 70 1.85 7.78 14.45
CA GLN A 70 3.14 8.42 14.61
C GLN A 70 3.06 9.86 14.10
N ASN A 71 3.26 10.83 15.00
CA ASN A 71 3.20 12.25 14.63
C ASN A 71 1.92 12.62 13.86
N SER A 72 0.79 12.15 14.38
CA SER A 72 -0.52 12.21 13.77
C SER A 72 -1.41 13.30 14.38
N ALA A 73 -0.93 14.07 15.35
CA ALA A 73 -1.73 15.03 16.13
C ALA A 73 -2.57 15.97 15.26
N PRO A 74 -2.01 16.64 14.22
CA PRO A 74 -2.80 17.55 13.40
C PRO A 74 -3.95 16.86 12.65
N ARG A 75 -3.77 15.59 12.27
CA ARG A 75 -4.78 14.82 11.53
C ARG A 75 -5.84 14.24 12.46
N LEU A 76 -5.42 13.69 13.60
CA LEU A 76 -6.30 13.24 14.67
C LEU A 76 -7.26 14.35 15.08
N HIS A 77 -6.71 15.53 15.35
CA HIS A 77 -7.48 16.71 15.74
C HIS A 77 -8.46 17.16 14.65
N ALA A 78 -8.01 17.24 13.39
CA ALA A 78 -8.78 17.92 12.35
C ALA A 78 -9.84 17.03 11.67
N THR A 79 -9.56 15.75 11.43
CA THR A 79 -10.42 14.92 10.56
C THR A 79 -10.48 13.44 10.92
N TRP A 80 -9.38 12.84 11.38
CA TRP A 80 -9.28 11.38 11.48
C TRP A 80 -10.14 10.82 12.61
N SER A 81 -10.07 11.42 13.80
CA SER A 81 -10.87 10.98 14.96
C SER A 81 -12.37 11.08 14.68
N ASP A 82 -12.82 12.17 14.04
CA ASP A 82 -14.22 12.34 13.66
C ASP A 82 -14.68 11.32 12.61
N ALA A 83 -13.82 10.98 11.65
CA ALA A 83 -14.13 9.96 10.65
C ALA A 83 -14.25 8.56 11.28
N VAL A 84 -13.39 8.23 12.26
CA VAL A 84 -13.48 6.96 12.99
C VAL A 84 -14.76 6.89 13.82
N VAL A 85 -15.10 7.93 14.58
CA VAL A 85 -16.34 7.97 15.36
C VAL A 85 -17.58 7.84 14.46
N GLN A 86 -17.59 8.52 13.31
CA GLN A 86 -18.68 8.38 12.32
C GLN A 86 -18.75 6.97 11.73
N LEU A 87 -17.60 6.36 11.41
CA LEU A 87 -17.55 4.99 10.92
C LEU A 87 -18.12 4.00 11.94
N ILE A 88 -17.77 4.15 13.22
CA ILE A 88 -18.31 3.32 14.29
C ILE A 88 -19.82 3.51 14.41
N GLY A 89 -20.32 4.75 14.27
CA GLY A 89 -21.75 5.03 14.21
C GLY A 89 -22.46 4.33 13.04
N LEU A 90 -21.80 4.20 11.87
CA LEU A 90 -22.34 3.48 10.71
C LEU A 90 -22.31 1.96 10.89
N LEU A 91 -21.31 1.42 11.57
CA LEU A 91 -21.16 -0.03 11.82
C LEU A 91 -22.00 -0.52 13.01
N GLY A 92 -22.31 0.38 13.93
CA GLY A 92 -22.94 0.08 15.22
C GLY A 92 -21.89 -0.09 16.31
N PRO A 93 -21.94 0.68 17.41
CA PRO A 93 -20.99 0.59 18.53
C PRO A 93 -20.78 -0.83 19.07
N ASP A 94 -21.86 -1.61 19.19
CA ASP A 94 -21.82 -2.99 19.73
C ASP A 94 -21.05 -3.97 18.82
N ASN A 95 -21.03 -3.69 17.52
CA ASN A 95 -20.39 -4.54 16.51
C ASN A 95 -18.90 -4.25 16.36
N VAL A 96 -18.37 -3.22 17.04
CA VAL A 96 -17.01 -2.75 16.84
C VAL A 96 -16.16 -2.91 18.09
N TYR A 97 -14.87 -3.13 17.86
CA TYR A 97 -13.83 -2.87 18.84
C TYR A 97 -12.72 -2.06 18.20
N PHE A 98 -12.24 -1.04 18.89
CA PHE A 98 -11.19 -0.15 18.36
C PHE A 98 -9.88 -0.34 19.10
N SER A 99 -8.79 -0.59 18.38
CA SER A 99 -7.45 -0.65 18.97
C SER A 99 -6.48 0.27 18.24
N ALA A 100 -5.70 1.02 19.00
CA ALA A 100 -4.66 1.89 18.46
C ALA A 100 -3.36 1.73 19.24
N VAL A 101 -2.25 1.93 18.55
CA VAL A 101 -0.93 2.03 19.19
C VAL A 101 -0.30 3.37 18.81
N GLU A 102 0.13 4.13 19.80
CA GLU A 102 1.07 5.23 19.57
C GLU A 102 2.48 4.67 19.43
N HIS A 103 3.19 5.08 18.39
CA HIS A 103 4.55 4.62 18.11
C HIS A 103 5.46 5.78 17.72
N ALA A 104 6.41 6.10 18.60
CA ALA A 104 7.53 7.00 18.33
C ALA A 104 7.12 8.41 17.86
N SER A 105 6.12 9.00 18.52
CA SER A 105 5.71 10.38 18.31
C SER A 105 6.56 11.36 19.12
N SER A 106 6.69 12.56 18.60
CA SER A 106 7.34 13.73 19.23
C SER A 106 6.47 14.99 19.21
N ASP A 107 5.22 14.87 18.74
CA ASP A 107 4.20 15.92 18.73
C ASP A 107 3.07 15.64 19.74
N GLY A 108 1.94 16.35 19.61
CA GLY A 108 0.75 16.17 20.45
C GLY A 108 -0.08 14.91 20.18
N THR A 109 0.47 13.84 19.58
CA THR A 109 -0.32 12.65 19.21
C THR A 109 -0.94 11.97 20.43
N ILE A 110 -0.18 11.83 21.52
CA ILE A 110 -0.65 11.19 22.76
C ILE A 110 -1.92 11.86 23.31
N PRO A 111 -1.96 13.18 23.58
CA PRO A 111 -3.16 13.82 24.12
C PRO A 111 -4.36 13.79 23.15
N GLU A 112 -4.14 13.73 21.83
CA GLU A 112 -5.23 13.56 20.85
C GLU A 112 -5.81 12.13 20.88
N LEU A 113 -4.97 11.11 21.08
CA LEU A 113 -5.43 9.74 21.25
C LEU A 113 -6.19 9.53 22.55
N VAL A 114 -5.75 10.15 23.66
CA VAL A 114 -6.50 10.12 24.93
C VAL A 114 -7.87 10.78 24.80
N GLN A 115 -7.97 11.89 24.04
CA GLN A 115 -9.27 12.51 23.74
C GLN A 115 -10.17 11.60 22.90
N LEU A 116 -9.59 10.87 21.94
CA LEU A 116 -10.34 9.88 21.16
C LEU A 116 -10.83 8.73 22.05
N GLU A 117 -10.00 8.22 22.96
CA GLU A 117 -10.37 7.18 23.93
C GLU A 117 -11.62 7.59 24.73
N GLN A 118 -11.59 8.79 25.33
CA GLN A 118 -12.73 9.33 26.09
C GLN A 118 -14.02 9.41 25.26
N ARG A 119 -13.91 9.84 24.00
CA ARG A 119 -15.06 9.88 23.08
C ARG A 119 -15.61 8.49 22.75
N LEU A 120 -14.75 7.48 22.68
CA LEU A 120 -15.16 6.09 22.45
C LEU A 120 -15.83 5.50 23.69
N ASP A 121 -15.31 5.80 24.89
CA ASP A 121 -15.88 5.40 26.17
C ASP A 121 -17.28 6.01 26.40
N ASP A 122 -17.45 7.30 26.09
CA ASP A 122 -18.75 7.98 26.15
C ASP A 122 -19.79 7.35 25.21
N LEU A 123 -19.33 6.75 24.11
CA LEU A 123 -20.15 6.00 23.15
C LEU A 123 -20.27 4.50 23.50
N GLN A 124 -19.70 4.08 24.63
CA GLN A 124 -19.67 2.69 25.10
C GLN A 124 -19.06 1.70 24.09
N VAL A 125 -18.10 2.17 23.30
CA VAL A 125 -17.38 1.34 22.32
C VAL A 125 -16.21 0.66 23.01
N GLY A 126 -16.13 -0.67 22.93
CA GLY A 126 -14.97 -1.42 23.43
C GLY A 126 -13.69 -0.96 22.73
N ASN A 127 -12.69 -0.55 23.48
CA ASN A 127 -11.46 -0.03 22.90
C ASN A 127 -10.20 -0.32 23.73
N THR A 128 -9.02 -0.19 23.11
CA THR A 128 -7.72 -0.22 23.78
C THR A 128 -6.73 0.65 23.02
N ILE A 129 -6.23 1.69 23.66
CA ILE A 129 -5.19 2.57 23.10
C ILE A 129 -3.89 2.36 23.89
N HIS A 130 -2.91 1.72 23.26
CA HIS A 130 -1.60 1.50 23.87
C HIS A 130 -0.65 2.65 23.52
N LEU A 131 -0.24 3.42 24.53
CA LEU A 131 0.76 4.47 24.40
C LEU A 131 2.15 3.83 24.43
N GLY A 132 2.81 3.78 23.27
CA GLY A 132 4.04 3.03 23.08
C GLY A 132 5.32 3.79 23.46
N ARG A 133 6.41 3.40 22.80
CA ARG A 133 7.73 4.01 22.98
C ARG A 133 7.74 5.41 22.39
N THR A 134 8.44 6.33 23.05
CA THR A 134 8.64 7.68 22.52
C THR A 134 9.62 7.66 21.34
N ALA A 135 9.63 8.75 20.56
CA ALA A 135 10.64 8.92 19.50
C ALA A 135 12.07 8.88 20.05
N TRP A 136 12.27 9.33 21.29
CA TRP A 136 13.56 9.38 21.98
C TRP A 136 14.03 7.98 22.38
N ASP A 137 13.15 7.15 22.92
CA ASP A 137 13.48 5.76 23.29
C ASP A 137 13.97 4.97 22.07
N LEU A 138 13.28 5.13 20.94
CA LEU A 138 13.65 4.46 19.70
C LEU A 138 14.97 4.99 19.11
N GLU A 139 15.23 6.28 19.28
CA GLU A 139 16.49 6.89 18.85
C GLU A 139 17.67 6.40 19.70
N ASP A 140 17.51 6.36 21.03
CA ASP A 140 18.54 5.87 21.94
C ASP A 140 18.88 4.41 21.66
N GLU A 141 17.86 3.58 21.42
CA GLU A 141 18.04 2.20 20.97
C GLU A 141 18.81 2.16 19.65
N ALA A 142 18.38 2.89 18.62
CA ALA A 142 19.03 2.88 17.31
C ALA A 142 20.48 3.42 17.30
N ASN A 143 20.84 4.25 18.28
CA ASN A 143 22.20 4.76 18.46
C ASN A 143 23.09 3.82 19.31
N GLY A 144 22.48 2.86 19.98
CA GLY A 144 23.16 1.85 20.79
C GLY A 144 23.78 0.71 19.98
N GLN A 145 24.09 -0.36 20.68
CA GLN A 145 24.49 -1.65 20.12
C GLN A 145 23.39 -2.68 20.41
N PRO A 146 23.24 -3.73 19.60
CA PRO A 146 22.35 -4.83 19.93
C PRO A 146 22.75 -5.40 21.29
N PRO A 147 21.79 -5.69 22.19
CA PRO A 147 22.07 -6.40 23.42
C PRO A 147 22.66 -7.79 23.08
N PRO A 148 23.62 -8.32 23.86
CA PRO A 148 24.17 -9.65 23.61
C PRO A 148 23.07 -10.72 23.58
N GLY A 149 22.98 -11.47 22.47
CA GLY A 149 21.94 -12.49 22.27
C GLY A 149 20.58 -11.96 21.81
N ALA A 150 20.46 -10.65 21.56
CA ALA A 150 19.27 -10.00 21.00
C ALA A 150 19.60 -9.21 19.72
N GLU A 151 20.48 -9.75 18.88
CA GLU A 151 20.89 -9.15 17.61
C GLU A 151 19.77 -9.21 16.55
N ALA A 152 18.67 -9.91 16.81
CA ALA A 152 17.54 -10.01 15.89
C ALA A 152 16.97 -8.62 15.54
N GLY A 153 16.84 -8.32 14.25
CA GLY A 153 16.41 -7.01 13.78
C GLY A 153 17.54 -5.97 13.67
N TRP A 154 18.79 -6.35 13.93
CA TRP A 154 19.97 -5.50 13.73
C TRP A 154 20.81 -5.98 12.54
N LEU A 155 21.44 -5.04 11.84
CA LEU A 155 22.37 -5.33 10.74
C LEU A 155 23.72 -4.68 11.01
N TRP A 156 24.79 -5.42 10.72
CA TRP A 156 26.13 -4.87 10.71
C TRP A 156 26.39 -4.06 9.44
N HIS A 157 26.79 -2.79 9.58
CA HIS A 157 27.08 -1.92 8.45
C HIS A 157 28.60 -1.84 8.19
N PRO A 158 29.18 -2.64 7.26
CA PRO A 158 30.63 -2.76 7.12
C PRO A 158 31.32 -1.44 6.77
N LYS A 159 30.70 -0.56 5.97
CA LYS A 159 31.31 0.73 5.61
C LYS A 159 31.40 1.72 6.77
N HIS A 160 30.51 1.60 7.75
CA HIS A 160 30.42 2.54 8.88
C HIS A 160 30.87 1.90 10.20
N GLN A 161 31.26 0.61 10.16
CA GLN A 161 31.74 -0.16 11.31
C GLN A 161 30.81 -0.01 12.54
N ARG A 162 29.50 -0.07 12.30
CA ARG A 162 28.47 0.07 13.33
C ARG A 162 27.26 -0.81 13.05
N TRP A 163 26.53 -1.13 14.11
CA TRP A 163 25.22 -1.74 14.01
C TRP A 163 24.16 -0.73 13.56
N ALA A 164 23.15 -1.22 12.86
CA ALA A 164 22.02 -0.45 12.39
C ALA A 164 20.72 -1.19 12.68
N LEU A 165 19.82 -0.55 13.42
CA LEU A 165 18.52 -1.09 13.75
C LEU A 165 17.58 -1.04 12.53
N ARG A 166 17.01 -2.19 12.16
CA ARG A 166 16.10 -2.32 11.01
C ARG A 166 14.72 -1.76 11.36
N ARG A 167 14.14 -1.02 10.43
CA ARG A 167 12.82 -0.39 10.59
C ARG A 167 11.66 -1.39 10.50
N VAL A 168 11.68 -2.29 9.51
CA VAL A 168 10.54 -3.19 9.25
C VAL A 168 10.17 -4.08 10.44
N PRO A 169 11.13 -4.68 11.19
CA PRO A 169 10.79 -5.43 12.41
C PRO A 169 10.06 -4.59 13.47
N ILE A 170 10.47 -3.34 13.65
CA ILE A 170 9.83 -2.40 14.59
C ILE A 170 8.41 -2.08 14.13
N ASP A 171 8.24 -1.77 12.84
CA ASP A 171 6.94 -1.49 12.24
C ASP A 171 5.99 -2.69 12.36
N ALA A 172 6.51 -3.91 12.19
CA ALA A 172 5.74 -5.14 12.36
C ALA A 172 5.34 -5.36 13.82
N GLN A 173 6.25 -5.09 14.77
CA GLN A 173 5.97 -5.18 16.20
C GLN A 173 4.85 -4.22 16.63
N ALA A 174 4.93 -2.95 16.24
CA ALA A 174 3.91 -1.95 16.56
C ALA A 174 2.53 -2.34 16.03
N ARG A 175 2.47 -2.95 14.84
CA ARG A 175 1.20 -3.42 14.26
C ARG A 175 0.65 -4.65 14.94
N ASN A 176 1.52 -5.58 15.31
CA ASN A 176 1.12 -6.74 16.09
C ASN A 176 0.63 -6.33 17.48
N GLN A 177 1.22 -5.29 18.09
CA GLN A 177 0.73 -4.71 19.35
C GLN A 177 -0.71 -4.21 19.20
N ALA A 178 -1.05 -3.53 18.10
CA ALA A 178 -2.41 -3.06 17.83
C ALA A 178 -3.41 -4.19 17.56
N LEU A 179 -2.93 -5.41 17.29
CA LEU A 179 -3.75 -6.61 17.11
C LEU A 179 -3.81 -7.49 18.36
N LEU A 180 -3.07 -7.19 19.43
CA LEU A 180 -3.10 -7.99 20.66
C LEU A 180 -4.51 -8.12 21.26
N PRO A 181 -5.30 -7.04 21.37
CA PRO A 181 -6.63 -7.14 21.96
C PRO A 181 -7.54 -8.09 21.19
N LEU A 182 -7.33 -8.29 19.88
CA LEU A 182 -8.10 -9.23 19.07
C LEU A 182 -8.05 -10.66 19.65
N ARG A 183 -6.87 -11.10 20.09
CA ARG A 183 -6.66 -12.44 20.67
C ARG A 183 -7.05 -12.49 22.14
N GLU A 184 -6.75 -11.45 22.91
CA GLU A 184 -7.10 -11.36 24.34
C GLU A 184 -8.62 -11.43 24.52
N LEU A 185 -9.39 -10.68 23.72
CA LEU A 185 -10.86 -10.72 23.74
C LEU A 185 -11.41 -12.11 23.42
N LEU A 186 -10.80 -12.85 22.49
CA LEU A 186 -11.20 -14.21 22.18
C LEU A 186 -10.95 -15.14 23.36
N LEU A 187 -9.77 -15.06 23.99
CA LEU A 187 -9.37 -15.96 25.07
C LEU A 187 -10.09 -15.66 26.39
N GLU A 188 -10.28 -14.39 26.72
CA GLU A 188 -10.82 -13.94 28.00
C GLU A 188 -12.33 -13.80 27.99
N GLN A 189 -12.92 -13.38 26.87
CA GLN A 189 -14.34 -13.03 26.77
C GLN A 189 -15.10 -13.90 25.76
N GLY A 190 -14.40 -14.78 25.02
CA GLY A 190 -15.01 -15.53 23.92
C GLY A 190 -15.48 -14.64 22.76
N ARG A 191 -15.06 -13.38 22.72
CA ARG A 191 -15.50 -12.40 21.71
C ARG A 191 -14.59 -12.50 20.50
N SER A 192 -15.17 -12.81 19.34
CA SER A 192 -14.49 -12.81 18.05
C SER A 192 -15.08 -11.76 17.11
N PHE A 193 -14.33 -11.42 16.06
CA PHE A 193 -14.72 -10.47 15.03
C PHE A 193 -14.67 -11.15 13.67
N ASP A 194 -15.56 -10.76 12.76
CA ASP A 194 -15.57 -11.29 11.38
C ASP A 194 -14.49 -10.63 10.51
N ARG A 195 -14.18 -9.37 10.78
CA ARG A 195 -13.27 -8.55 9.97
C ARG A 195 -12.27 -7.79 10.82
N VAL A 196 -11.05 -7.66 10.31
CA VAL A 196 -10.05 -6.72 10.82
C VAL A 196 -9.95 -5.58 9.81
N LEU A 197 -10.30 -4.36 10.22
CA LEU A 197 -10.19 -3.14 9.43
C LEU A 197 -9.00 -2.31 9.89
N TRP A 198 -7.98 -2.24 9.06
CA TRP A 198 -6.81 -1.42 9.29
C TRP A 198 -6.99 0.00 8.76
N LEU A 199 -6.71 1.01 9.59
CA LEU A 199 -6.69 2.42 9.23
C LEU A 199 -5.28 3.00 9.45
N ASP A 200 -4.63 3.45 8.38
CA ASP A 200 -3.38 4.22 8.52
C ASP A 200 -3.67 5.60 9.17
N ASP A 201 -2.67 6.16 9.85
CA ASP A 201 -2.79 7.45 10.55
C ASP A 201 -2.67 8.67 9.62
N ASN A 202 -2.12 8.47 8.42
CA ASN A 202 -1.80 9.53 7.46
C ASN A 202 -2.77 9.63 6.30
N ILE A 203 -3.98 9.11 6.48
CA ILE A 203 -5.07 9.17 5.50
C ILE A 203 -6.14 10.18 5.90
N VAL A 204 -6.85 10.67 4.90
CA VAL A 204 -8.22 11.15 5.04
C VAL A 204 -9.10 10.15 4.30
N PHE A 205 -10.21 9.70 4.91
CA PHE A 205 -11.11 8.68 4.32
C PHE A 205 -12.58 8.84 4.72
N ARG A 206 -13.50 8.55 3.79
CA ARG A 206 -14.94 8.67 4.06
C ARG A 206 -15.39 7.46 4.87
N PRO A 207 -16.18 7.65 5.94
CA PRO A 207 -16.78 6.53 6.67
C PRO A 207 -17.56 5.58 5.75
N GLU A 208 -18.31 6.13 4.79
CA GLU A 208 -19.07 5.30 3.84
C GLU A 208 -18.17 4.49 2.90
N ASP A 209 -17.00 5.02 2.54
CA ASP A 209 -16.06 4.30 1.66
C ASP A 209 -15.42 3.13 2.41
N ALA A 210 -15.17 3.25 3.72
CA ALA A 210 -14.72 2.14 4.56
C ALA A 210 -15.79 1.04 4.68
N VAL A 211 -17.07 1.42 4.83
CA VAL A 211 -18.18 0.46 4.79
C VAL A 211 -18.28 -0.23 3.42
N ALA A 212 -18.16 0.54 2.33
CA ALA A 212 -18.17 -0.01 0.98
C ALA A 212 -17.00 -0.99 0.74
N LEU A 213 -15.82 -0.71 1.33
CA LEU A 213 -14.66 -1.59 1.27
C LEU A 213 -14.96 -2.95 1.90
N LEU A 214 -15.57 -2.98 3.09
CA LEU A 214 -15.97 -4.20 3.79
C LEU A 214 -16.96 -5.06 2.99
N GLN A 215 -17.78 -4.43 2.15
CA GLN A 215 -18.77 -5.08 1.28
C GLN A 215 -18.21 -5.53 -0.07
N THR A 216 -16.91 -5.31 -0.33
CA THR A 216 -16.29 -5.72 -1.59
C THR A 216 -16.50 -7.21 -1.80
N ARG A 217 -16.98 -7.60 -3.00
CA ARG A 217 -17.28 -9.01 -3.33
C ARG A 217 -18.21 -9.69 -2.32
N ASP A 218 -19.18 -8.96 -1.78
CA ASP A 218 -20.12 -9.47 -0.75
C ASP A 218 -19.41 -10.02 0.50
N GLY A 219 -18.22 -9.48 0.81
CA GLY A 219 -17.35 -9.94 1.89
C GLY A 219 -16.49 -11.15 1.54
N ASP A 220 -16.53 -11.67 0.31
CA ASP A 220 -15.74 -12.82 -0.12
C ASP A 220 -14.34 -12.45 -0.62
N TYR A 221 -13.43 -12.26 0.33
CA TYR A 221 -12.01 -11.98 0.09
C TYR A 221 -11.15 -12.43 1.28
N ALA A 222 -9.85 -12.61 1.04
CA ALA A 222 -8.87 -12.76 2.12
C ALA A 222 -8.44 -11.40 2.67
N ALA A 223 -8.21 -10.45 1.75
CA ALA A 223 -7.98 -9.04 2.06
C ALA A 223 -8.44 -8.15 0.91
N VAL A 224 -8.83 -6.92 1.24
CA VAL A 224 -9.15 -5.89 0.25
C VAL A 224 -8.61 -4.53 0.69
N CYS A 225 -8.01 -3.79 -0.24
CA CYS A 225 -7.43 -2.47 0.04
C CYS A 225 -8.10 -1.36 -0.76
N SER A 226 -8.08 -0.16 -0.19
CA SER A 226 -8.41 1.07 -0.89
C SER A 226 -7.33 1.47 -1.91
N VAL A 227 -7.60 2.52 -2.69
CA VAL A 227 -6.63 3.16 -3.57
C VAL A 227 -6.15 4.48 -2.97
N ALA A 228 -4.85 4.58 -2.71
CA ALA A 228 -4.23 5.78 -2.19
C ALA A 228 -3.92 6.82 -3.28
N GLN A 229 -4.46 8.03 -3.13
CA GLN A 229 -4.16 9.19 -3.96
C GLN A 229 -3.12 10.09 -3.32
N ALA A 230 -2.17 10.55 -4.12
CA ALA A 230 -1.24 11.64 -3.78
C ALA A 230 -1.62 12.98 -4.43
N GLY A 231 -2.60 12.98 -5.34
CA GLY A 231 -3.06 14.17 -6.04
C GLY A 231 -4.20 13.86 -7.01
N PRO A 232 -4.74 14.87 -7.73
CA PRO A 232 -5.97 14.73 -8.51
C PRO A 232 -5.95 13.71 -9.66
N SER A 233 -4.77 13.26 -10.06
CA SER A 233 -4.59 12.30 -11.16
C SER A 233 -3.39 11.38 -10.96
N THR A 234 -2.84 11.35 -9.75
CA THR A 234 -1.63 10.61 -9.40
C THR A 234 -1.90 9.75 -8.19
N HIS A 235 -1.70 8.46 -8.37
CA HIS A 235 -1.86 7.46 -7.34
C HIS A 235 -0.53 7.24 -6.65
N ARG A 236 -0.53 7.23 -5.32
CA ARG A 236 0.64 6.83 -4.54
C ARG A 236 0.56 5.33 -4.29
N LEU A 237 0.86 4.61 -5.36
CA LEU A 237 0.94 3.17 -5.34
C LEU A 237 2.30 2.82 -4.78
N ASN A 238 2.34 2.47 -3.51
CA ASN A 238 3.59 2.19 -2.84
C ASN A 238 4.20 0.92 -3.46
N ALA A 239 5.33 1.08 -4.17
CA ALA A 239 6.08 -0.03 -4.74
C ALA A 239 6.55 -1.02 -3.67
N LEU A 240 6.54 -0.66 -2.37
CA LEU A 240 6.82 -1.58 -1.27
C LEU A 240 5.66 -2.51 -0.93
N THR A 241 4.42 -2.17 -1.30
CA THR A 241 3.23 -2.89 -0.79
C THR A 241 2.25 -3.37 -1.86
N LEU A 242 2.29 -2.80 -3.08
CA LEU A 242 1.42 -3.22 -4.17
C LEU A 242 2.15 -4.18 -5.12
N ARG A 243 1.54 -5.33 -5.38
CA ARG A 243 1.95 -6.30 -6.41
C ARG A 243 0.75 -6.70 -7.24
N ASP A 244 0.86 -6.69 -8.57
CA ASP A 244 -0.23 -7.23 -9.40
C ASP A 244 -0.41 -8.75 -9.19
N ASP A 245 -1.42 -9.36 -9.81
CA ASP A 245 -1.71 -10.80 -9.65
C ASP A 245 -0.54 -11.71 -10.04
N ASN A 246 0.37 -11.23 -10.90
CA ASN A 246 1.61 -11.93 -11.27
C ASN A 246 2.77 -11.63 -10.32
N GLY A 247 2.60 -10.78 -9.31
CA GLY A 247 3.65 -10.39 -8.38
C GLY A 247 4.54 -9.26 -8.90
N HIS A 248 4.16 -8.54 -9.96
CA HIS A 248 4.97 -7.45 -10.48
C HIS A 248 4.64 -6.12 -9.81
N LEU A 249 5.62 -5.21 -9.83
CA LEU A 249 5.45 -3.83 -9.41
C LEU A 249 4.52 -3.05 -10.36
N PRO A 250 3.87 -1.99 -9.86
CA PRO A 250 3.17 -1.02 -10.71
C PRO A 250 4.11 -0.41 -11.75
N VAL A 251 3.64 -0.27 -12.98
CA VAL A 251 4.40 0.27 -14.13
C VAL A 251 4.16 1.77 -14.35
N SER A 252 3.19 2.35 -13.65
CA SER A 252 2.90 3.78 -13.69
C SER A 252 2.30 4.25 -12.37
N THR A 253 2.43 5.55 -12.08
CA THR A 253 1.66 6.23 -11.02
C THR A 253 0.31 6.76 -11.54
N HIS A 254 0.06 6.62 -12.84
CA HIS A 254 -1.18 6.99 -13.49
C HIS A 254 -1.97 5.74 -13.85
N TRP A 255 -3.29 5.88 -13.87
CA TRP A 255 -4.17 4.86 -14.38
C TRP A 255 -3.91 4.54 -15.87
N PRO A 256 -3.96 3.28 -16.31
CA PRO A 256 -3.93 2.06 -15.52
C PRO A 256 -2.48 1.74 -15.07
N TRP A 257 -2.29 1.54 -13.78
CA TRP A 257 -0.96 1.47 -13.18
C TRP A 257 -0.36 0.06 -13.08
N LEU A 258 -1.15 -1.00 -13.30
CA LEU A 258 -0.71 -2.40 -13.19
C LEU A 258 -0.23 -2.95 -14.52
N SER A 259 0.71 -3.91 -14.45
CA SER A 259 1.35 -4.51 -15.63
C SER A 259 0.54 -5.67 -16.19
N SER A 260 0.04 -6.55 -15.31
CA SER A 260 -0.72 -7.73 -15.68
C SER A 260 -1.98 -7.39 -16.48
N SER A 261 -2.26 -8.17 -17.51
CA SER A 261 -3.50 -8.05 -18.28
C SER A 261 -4.74 -8.26 -17.42
N THR A 262 -4.71 -9.19 -16.46
CA THR A 262 -5.87 -9.50 -15.61
C THR A 262 -6.19 -8.33 -14.71
N SER A 263 -5.22 -7.90 -13.88
CA SER A 263 -5.43 -6.78 -12.97
C SER A 263 -5.72 -5.48 -13.73
N ARG A 264 -5.06 -5.24 -14.88
CA ARG A 264 -5.32 -4.06 -15.71
C ARG A 264 -6.72 -4.07 -16.32
N SER A 265 -7.23 -5.22 -16.76
CA SER A 265 -8.59 -5.31 -17.32
C SER A 265 -9.65 -5.10 -16.24
N ALA A 266 -9.45 -5.68 -15.05
CA ALA A 266 -10.32 -5.44 -13.90
C ALA A 266 -10.31 -3.96 -13.47
N ALA A 267 -9.12 -3.35 -13.49
CA ALA A 267 -8.94 -1.94 -13.29
C ALA A 267 -9.80 -1.16 -14.29
N TRP A 268 -9.59 -1.33 -15.60
CA TRP A 268 -10.39 -0.67 -16.65
C TRP A 268 -11.91 -0.82 -16.46
N ALA A 269 -12.36 -2.01 -16.03
CA ALA A 269 -13.77 -2.28 -15.80
C ALA A 269 -14.34 -1.59 -14.55
N GLY A 270 -13.50 -1.06 -13.66
CA GLY A 270 -13.89 -0.54 -12.36
C GLY A 270 -14.39 -1.63 -11.41
N SER A 271 -13.96 -2.88 -11.64
CA SER A 271 -14.28 -4.04 -10.79
C SER A 271 -13.15 -4.28 -9.78
N PRO A 272 -13.42 -4.98 -8.66
CA PRO A 272 -12.37 -5.41 -7.73
C PRO A 272 -11.17 -6.01 -8.48
N ILE A 273 -9.98 -5.48 -8.21
CA ILE A 273 -8.78 -5.76 -8.97
C ILE A 273 -7.98 -6.86 -8.26
N PRO A 274 -7.75 -8.03 -8.88
CA PRO A 274 -6.95 -9.09 -8.26
C PRO A 274 -5.49 -8.66 -8.18
N VAL A 275 -4.86 -8.88 -7.03
CA VAL A 275 -3.47 -8.51 -6.71
C VAL A 275 -2.84 -9.58 -5.82
N ARG A 276 -1.50 -9.60 -5.70
CA ARG A 276 -0.81 -10.42 -4.68
C ARG A 276 -0.61 -9.69 -3.36
N SER A 277 -0.63 -8.37 -3.35
CA SER A 277 -0.55 -7.56 -2.15
C SER A 277 -0.99 -6.13 -2.42
N CYS A 278 -1.51 -5.45 -1.40
CA CYS A 278 -1.91 -4.04 -1.46
C CYS A 278 -1.90 -3.40 -0.06
N TRP A 279 -2.10 -2.08 0.03
CA TRP A 279 -2.30 -1.43 1.32
C TRP A 279 -3.22 -0.22 1.24
N GLY A 280 -2.89 0.76 0.39
CA GLY A 280 -3.84 1.81 0.04
C GLY A 280 -4.31 2.74 1.16
N GLY A 281 -3.86 2.56 2.40
CA GLY A 281 -4.24 3.36 3.56
C GLY A 281 -5.41 2.79 4.38
N ILE A 282 -6.34 2.09 3.75
CA ILE A 282 -7.36 1.26 4.42
C ILE A 282 -7.28 -0.15 3.88
N VAL A 283 -7.23 -1.14 4.77
CA VAL A 283 -7.26 -2.55 4.42
C VAL A 283 -8.28 -3.28 5.28
N ALA A 284 -9.15 -4.06 4.67
CA ALA A 284 -9.98 -5.01 5.39
C ALA A 284 -9.45 -6.42 5.16
N PHE A 285 -9.28 -7.19 6.24
CA PHE A 285 -8.92 -8.59 6.22
C PHE A 285 -10.09 -9.45 6.72
N ASP A 286 -10.17 -10.68 6.23
CA ASP A 286 -10.87 -11.73 6.97
C ASP A 286 -10.13 -11.97 8.30
N ALA A 287 -10.87 -12.00 9.42
CA ALA A 287 -10.27 -12.12 10.75
C ALA A 287 -9.83 -13.56 11.08
N GLN A 288 -10.40 -14.58 10.42
CA GLN A 288 -10.17 -15.98 10.76
C GLN A 288 -8.68 -16.37 10.84
N PRO A 289 -7.80 -15.95 9.90
CA PRO A 289 -6.38 -16.31 9.98
C PRO A 289 -5.64 -15.76 11.19
N PHE A 290 -6.13 -14.69 11.83
CA PHE A 290 -5.49 -14.10 13.02
C PHE A 290 -5.75 -14.93 14.28
N TYR A 291 -6.79 -15.78 14.25
CA TYR A 291 -7.18 -16.63 15.38
C TYR A 291 -6.56 -18.03 15.35
N ASP A 292 -5.78 -18.37 14.32
CA ASP A 292 -5.13 -19.67 14.25
C ASP A 292 -4.22 -19.92 15.47
N HIS A 293 -4.35 -21.11 16.06
CA HIS A 293 -3.66 -21.44 17.31
C HIS A 293 -2.16 -21.65 17.10
N ASP A 294 -1.77 -22.31 16.01
CA ASP A 294 -0.42 -22.79 15.79
C ASP A 294 0.41 -21.78 14.99
N SER A 295 -0.20 -21.12 14.01
CA SER A 295 0.42 -20.13 13.16
C SER A 295 -0.53 -18.97 12.83
N PRO A 296 -0.84 -18.11 13.82
CA PRO A 296 -1.66 -16.93 13.58
C PRO A 296 -1.03 -16.01 12.53
N LEU A 297 -1.89 -15.44 11.69
CA LEU A 297 -1.52 -14.36 10.80
C LEU A 297 -1.06 -13.16 11.63
N LYS A 298 0.11 -12.63 11.29
CA LYS A 298 0.74 -11.51 12.00
C LYS A 298 1.68 -10.77 11.07
N PHE A 299 1.95 -9.51 11.35
CA PHE A 299 2.96 -8.73 10.64
C PHE A 299 4.35 -9.29 10.93
N ARG A 300 5.19 -9.39 9.89
CA ARG A 300 6.52 -10.01 9.94
C ARG A 300 7.49 -9.19 9.10
N SER A 301 8.78 -9.35 9.37
CA SER A 301 9.88 -8.90 8.51
C SER A 301 10.58 -10.11 7.89
N VAL A 302 11.42 -9.88 6.88
CA VAL A 302 12.33 -10.94 6.41
C VAL A 302 13.39 -11.24 7.47
N ASN A 303 13.97 -12.44 7.41
CA ASN A 303 15.09 -12.85 8.26
C ASN A 303 16.29 -11.89 8.07
N ASP A 304 17.03 -11.63 9.13
CA ASP A 304 18.28 -10.86 9.11
C ASP A 304 19.30 -11.40 8.09
N GLU A 305 19.33 -12.72 7.84
CA GLU A 305 20.17 -13.33 6.78
C GLU A 305 19.82 -12.80 5.38
N VAL A 306 18.53 -12.57 5.10
CA VAL A 306 18.05 -12.03 3.81
C VAL A 306 18.31 -10.53 3.76
N ALA A 307 18.04 -9.83 4.86
CA ALA A 307 18.28 -8.40 4.96
C ALA A 307 19.77 -8.03 4.85
N ALA A 308 20.67 -8.90 5.31
CA ALA A 308 22.11 -8.76 5.13
C ALA A 308 22.54 -8.78 3.65
N LEU A 309 21.73 -9.36 2.76
CA LEU A 309 21.92 -9.34 1.30
C LEU A 309 21.30 -8.11 0.63
N HIS A 310 20.98 -7.07 1.42
CA HIS A 310 20.32 -5.84 0.94
C HIS A 310 18.94 -6.12 0.32
N LEU A 311 18.27 -7.16 0.81
CA LEU A 311 16.92 -7.54 0.42
C LEU A 311 15.97 -7.36 1.59
N GLU A 312 15.02 -6.44 1.45
CA GLU A 312 14.02 -6.13 2.47
C GLU A 312 12.62 -6.23 1.86
N ALA A 313 11.62 -6.57 2.68
CA ALA A 313 10.22 -6.56 2.26
C ALA A 313 9.38 -5.85 3.31
N SER A 314 8.42 -5.03 2.88
CA SER A 314 7.49 -4.40 3.82
C SER A 314 6.61 -5.45 4.48
N GLU A 315 6.44 -5.31 5.78
CA GLU A 315 5.48 -6.01 6.62
C GLU A 315 4.05 -5.94 6.07
N ARG A 316 3.70 -4.83 5.40
CA ARG A 316 2.40 -4.61 4.73
C ARG A 316 2.25 -5.43 3.45
N CYS A 317 3.34 -5.84 2.80
CA CYS A 317 3.30 -6.79 1.68
C CYS A 317 3.29 -8.23 2.22
N LEU A 318 4.15 -8.51 3.20
CA LEU A 318 4.33 -9.84 3.78
C LEU A 318 3.07 -10.38 4.45
N ILE A 319 2.27 -9.53 5.11
CA ILE A 319 0.99 -9.95 5.71
C ILE A 319 0.05 -10.62 4.70
N HIS A 320 0.09 -10.20 3.42
CA HIS A 320 -0.69 -10.79 2.35
C HIS A 320 -0.06 -12.10 1.85
N ALA A 321 1.26 -12.13 1.72
CA ALA A 321 1.98 -13.31 1.27
C ALA A 321 1.80 -14.51 2.20
N TYR A 322 1.69 -14.29 3.51
CA TYR A 322 1.45 -15.34 4.50
C TYR A 322 -0.02 -15.53 4.86
N ASN A 323 -0.94 -14.85 4.19
CA ASN A 323 -2.36 -15.04 4.45
C ASN A 323 -2.82 -16.38 3.83
N PRO A 324 -3.21 -17.39 4.63
CA PRO A 324 -3.58 -18.71 4.12
C PRO A 324 -4.83 -18.66 3.23
N LEU A 325 -5.68 -17.63 3.36
CA LEU A 325 -6.87 -17.46 2.53
C LEU A 325 -6.56 -16.79 1.18
N ALA A 326 -5.34 -16.30 0.96
CA ALA A 326 -4.99 -15.58 -0.27
C ALA A 326 -5.19 -16.44 -1.54
N SER A 327 -4.94 -17.75 -1.47
CA SER A 327 -5.09 -18.66 -2.61
C SER A 327 -6.55 -19.01 -2.91
N SER A 328 -7.41 -19.05 -1.89
CA SER A 328 -8.81 -19.48 -2.02
C SER A 328 -9.80 -18.32 -2.21
N ARG A 329 -9.59 -17.19 -1.52
CA ARG A 329 -10.49 -16.01 -1.56
C ARG A 329 -9.89 -14.80 -2.24
N GLY A 330 -8.57 -14.80 -2.47
CA GLY A 330 -7.88 -13.74 -3.20
C GLY A 330 -7.66 -12.46 -2.39
N ILE A 331 -6.74 -11.63 -2.90
CA ILE A 331 -6.46 -10.28 -2.40
C ILE A 331 -6.87 -9.29 -3.47
N TRP A 332 -7.54 -8.23 -3.07
CA TRP A 332 -8.23 -7.33 -3.99
C TRP A 332 -7.91 -5.87 -3.71
N VAL A 333 -7.94 -5.05 -4.74
CA VAL A 333 -8.05 -3.59 -4.60
C VAL A 333 -9.45 -3.20 -5.01
N GLU A 334 -10.17 -2.45 -4.17
CA GLU A 334 -11.49 -1.90 -4.53
C GLU A 334 -11.30 -0.50 -5.16
N PRO A 335 -11.34 -0.39 -6.51
CA PRO A 335 -11.10 0.87 -7.21
C PRO A 335 -12.05 2.01 -6.82
N SER A 336 -13.25 1.70 -6.31
CA SER A 336 -14.19 2.76 -5.90
C SER A 336 -13.85 3.41 -4.56
N VAL A 337 -13.08 2.73 -3.71
CA VAL A 337 -12.73 3.20 -2.36
C VAL A 337 -11.38 3.90 -2.41
N GLN A 338 -11.35 5.14 -1.95
CA GLN A 338 -10.18 5.98 -2.10
C GLN A 338 -9.80 6.70 -0.81
N THR A 339 -8.50 6.86 -0.63
CA THR A 339 -7.93 7.60 0.50
C THR A 339 -7.03 8.71 -0.03
N ALA A 340 -6.93 9.81 0.71
CA ALA A 340 -5.97 10.86 0.44
C ALA A 340 -4.81 10.77 1.45
N LEU A 341 -3.59 10.57 0.97
CA LEU A 341 -2.39 10.45 1.83
C LEU A 341 -1.72 11.80 2.10
N ASP A 342 -1.22 11.97 3.32
CA ASP A 342 -0.42 13.13 3.78
C ASP A 342 -1.07 14.48 3.44
N CYS A 343 -2.39 14.52 3.44
CA CYS A 343 -3.11 15.67 2.92
C CYS A 343 -3.28 16.78 3.94
N LYS A 344 -2.91 17.99 3.52
CA LYS A 344 -3.27 19.23 4.23
C LYS A 344 -4.75 19.57 3.94
N GLU A 345 -5.34 20.45 4.75
CA GLU A 345 -6.74 20.85 4.67
C GLU A 345 -7.24 21.10 3.23
N GLY A 346 -8.45 20.63 2.91
CA GLY A 346 -9.13 20.86 1.62
C GLY A 346 -8.91 19.81 0.53
N CYS A 347 -7.94 18.91 0.72
CA CYS A 347 -7.63 17.83 -0.21
C CYS A 347 -8.74 16.78 -0.37
N TRP A 348 -9.71 16.72 0.54
CA TRP A 348 -10.84 15.81 0.40
C TRP A 348 -11.62 15.97 -0.90
N LYS A 349 -11.68 17.20 -1.43
CA LYS A 349 -12.30 17.50 -2.72
C LYS A 349 -11.57 16.85 -3.91
N VAL A 350 -10.40 16.26 -3.65
CA VAL A 350 -9.48 15.66 -4.62
C VAL A 350 -9.54 14.13 -4.63
N ALA A 351 -9.98 13.46 -3.56
CA ALA A 351 -10.23 12.02 -3.58
C ALA A 351 -11.41 11.72 -4.52
N ARG A 352 -11.08 11.52 -5.81
CA ARG A 352 -12.06 11.43 -6.90
C ARG A 352 -12.07 10.02 -7.46
N PRO A 353 -13.24 9.37 -7.57
CA PRO A 353 -13.36 8.02 -8.10
C PRO A 353 -12.52 7.85 -9.38
N LEU A 354 -11.91 6.68 -9.57
CA LEU A 354 -11.03 6.39 -10.71
C LEU A 354 -11.66 6.68 -12.08
N SER A 355 -12.99 6.65 -12.15
CA SER A 355 -13.78 7.04 -13.33
C SER A 355 -13.68 8.53 -13.70
N ARG A 356 -12.98 9.36 -12.91
CA ARG A 356 -12.74 10.78 -13.19
C ARG A 356 -11.31 11.11 -13.62
N ASP A 357 -10.47 10.10 -13.84
CA ASP A 357 -9.17 10.32 -14.48
C ASP A 357 -9.37 10.87 -15.90
N THR A 358 -8.77 12.04 -16.17
CA THR A 358 -8.83 12.67 -17.49
C THR A 358 -8.25 11.74 -18.54
N TRP A 359 -8.77 11.74 -19.78
CA TRP A 359 -8.22 10.92 -20.88
C TRP A 359 -6.69 11.07 -21.05
N LEU A 360 -6.14 12.25 -20.75
CA LEU A 360 -4.69 12.50 -20.75
C LEU A 360 -3.91 11.65 -19.75
N THR A 361 -4.44 11.42 -18.55
CA THR A 361 -3.76 10.66 -17.49
C THR A 361 -3.86 9.16 -17.78
N ALA A 362 -5.02 8.73 -18.27
CA ALA A 362 -5.21 7.38 -18.81
C ALA A 362 -4.24 7.08 -19.97
N MET A 363 -4.09 8.01 -20.92
CA MET A 363 -3.11 7.88 -22.01
C MET A 363 -1.69 7.73 -21.47
N ARG A 364 -1.29 8.55 -20.48
CA ARG A 364 0.04 8.42 -19.85
C ARG A 364 0.24 7.03 -19.25
N GLY A 365 -0.72 6.50 -18.49
CA GLY A 365 -0.61 5.17 -17.90
C GLY A 365 -0.55 4.06 -18.96
N VAL A 366 -1.34 4.15 -20.04
CA VAL A 366 -1.28 3.17 -21.13
C VAL A 366 0.05 3.17 -21.85
N TRP A 367 0.59 4.36 -22.17
CA TRP A 367 1.89 4.46 -22.82
C TRP A 367 3.02 4.02 -21.89
N SER A 368 2.95 4.31 -20.58
CA SER A 368 3.84 3.72 -19.58
C SER A 368 3.79 2.20 -19.60
N ASN A 369 2.58 1.62 -19.66
CA ASN A 369 2.38 0.18 -19.76
C ASN A 369 3.03 -0.40 -21.03
N ARG A 370 2.77 0.19 -22.20
CA ARG A 370 3.31 -0.27 -23.49
C ARG A 370 4.83 -0.18 -23.57
N LEU A 371 5.39 0.95 -23.15
CA LEU A 371 6.84 1.16 -23.10
C LEU A 371 7.48 0.25 -22.05
N GLY A 372 6.82 0.06 -20.90
CA GLY A 372 7.25 -0.82 -19.82
C GLY A 372 7.26 -2.29 -20.22
N THR A 373 6.25 -2.75 -20.98
CA THR A 373 6.23 -4.12 -21.54
C THR A 373 7.31 -4.35 -22.58
N TRP A 374 7.65 -3.34 -23.38
CA TRP A 374 8.67 -3.46 -24.42
C TRP A 374 10.11 -3.35 -23.88
N ARG A 375 10.30 -2.63 -22.77
CA ARG A 375 11.62 -2.39 -22.17
C ARG A 375 11.90 -3.19 -20.90
N ARG A 376 10.95 -4.03 -20.42
CA ARG A 376 10.90 -4.66 -19.07
C ARG A 376 12.25 -4.58 -18.34
N PRO A 377 12.53 -3.45 -17.66
CA PRO A 377 13.63 -3.42 -16.72
C PRO A 377 13.24 -4.39 -15.61
N ARG A 378 14.19 -5.24 -15.19
CA ARG A 378 14.07 -5.93 -13.89
C ARG A 378 13.74 -4.86 -12.84
N SER A 379 12.74 -5.10 -12.02
CA SER A 379 12.27 -4.11 -11.03
C SER A 379 12.08 -4.78 -9.67
N GLY A 380 12.27 -4.01 -8.60
CA GLY A 380 12.27 -4.56 -7.23
C GLY A 380 13.52 -5.39 -6.96
N ALA A 381 13.38 -6.55 -6.30
CA ALA A 381 14.52 -7.43 -6.00
C ALA A 381 15.12 -8.11 -7.25
N GLU A 382 14.43 -8.12 -8.40
CA GLU A 382 14.94 -8.79 -9.60
C GLU A 382 16.26 -8.20 -10.13
N THR A 383 16.58 -6.95 -9.77
CA THR A 383 17.87 -6.33 -10.09
C THR A 383 19.01 -6.76 -9.17
N ASN A 384 18.69 -7.35 -8.02
CA ASN A 384 19.69 -7.74 -7.03
C ASN A 384 20.33 -9.09 -7.43
N PRO A 385 21.68 -9.16 -7.52
CA PRO A 385 22.40 -10.36 -7.96
C PRO A 385 22.30 -11.52 -6.96
N GLU A 386 21.95 -11.26 -5.69
CA GLU A 386 21.82 -12.25 -4.62
C GLU A 386 20.42 -12.91 -4.60
N LEU A 387 19.46 -12.40 -5.37
CA LEU A 387 18.11 -12.98 -5.42
C LEU A 387 18.09 -14.48 -5.80
N PRO A 388 18.90 -14.99 -6.75
CA PRO A 388 18.98 -16.42 -7.04
C PRO A 388 19.44 -17.25 -5.84
N GLN A 389 20.34 -16.73 -5.01
CA GLN A 389 20.80 -17.38 -3.78
C GLN A 389 19.66 -17.48 -2.76
N VAL A 390 18.92 -16.38 -2.57
CA VAL A 390 17.74 -16.38 -1.70
C VAL A 390 16.67 -17.38 -2.18
N LYS A 391 16.42 -17.44 -3.49
CA LYS A 391 15.51 -18.44 -4.09
C LYS A 391 15.99 -19.87 -3.85
N GLY A 392 17.29 -20.13 -4.03
CA GLY A 392 17.89 -21.44 -3.77
C GLY A 392 17.79 -21.86 -2.31
N TRP A 393 18.01 -20.92 -1.38
CA TRP A 393 17.87 -21.16 0.07
C TRP A 393 16.42 -21.45 0.46
N ALA A 394 15.47 -20.66 -0.04
CA ALA A 394 14.04 -20.87 0.23
C ALA A 394 13.60 -22.27 -0.23
N ALA A 395 14.01 -22.68 -1.44
CA ALA A 395 13.72 -24.01 -1.98
C ALA A 395 14.39 -25.15 -1.20
N ALA A 396 15.61 -24.94 -0.68
CA ALA A 396 16.38 -25.99 0.00
C ALA A 396 15.97 -26.20 1.47
N ARG A 397 15.56 -25.14 2.18
CA ARG A 397 15.23 -25.22 3.62
C ARG A 397 13.77 -25.57 3.89
N GLY A 398 12.89 -25.50 2.89
CA GLY A 398 11.44 -25.63 3.10
C GLY A 398 10.95 -24.69 4.20
N ASP A 399 11.54 -23.49 4.29
CA ASP A 399 11.19 -22.53 5.34
C ASP A 399 9.77 -22.02 5.05
N PRO A 400 8.78 -22.33 5.89
CA PRO A 400 7.40 -21.90 5.67
C PRO A 400 7.28 -20.36 5.62
N ARG A 401 8.29 -19.65 6.14
CA ARG A 401 8.39 -18.20 6.11
C ARG A 401 8.96 -17.65 4.80
N MET A 402 9.44 -18.47 3.87
CA MET A 402 9.79 -18.05 2.51
C MET A 402 9.16 -18.97 1.47
N ASP A 403 8.21 -19.81 1.90
CA ASP A 403 7.48 -20.72 1.03
C ASP A 403 6.56 -19.92 0.10
N GLY A 404 6.87 -20.02 -1.19
CA GLY A 404 6.03 -19.53 -2.27
C GLY A 404 6.52 -18.25 -2.93
N ASP A 405 6.28 -18.19 -4.24
CA ASP A 405 6.56 -17.03 -5.10
C ASP A 405 5.95 -15.71 -4.58
N SER A 406 4.99 -15.76 -3.63
CA SER A 406 4.32 -14.59 -3.07
C SER A 406 5.24 -13.77 -2.15
N ALA A 407 5.90 -14.39 -1.16
CA ALA A 407 6.80 -13.67 -0.24
C ALA A 407 8.04 -13.13 -0.97
N ILE A 408 8.56 -13.90 -1.93
CA ILE A 408 9.67 -13.48 -2.79
C ILE A 408 9.28 -12.27 -3.64
N SER A 409 8.03 -12.19 -4.12
CA SER A 409 7.56 -11.02 -4.87
C SER A 409 7.58 -9.74 -4.03
N CYS A 410 7.46 -9.82 -2.70
CA CYS A 410 7.53 -8.67 -1.81
C CYS A 410 8.95 -8.11 -1.63
N LEU A 411 10.00 -8.88 -1.96
CA LEU A 411 11.38 -8.44 -1.80
C LEU A 411 11.71 -7.25 -2.70
N MET A 412 12.48 -6.32 -2.15
CA MET A 412 13.09 -5.22 -2.87
C MET A 412 14.57 -5.09 -2.51
N ASP A 413 15.34 -4.59 -3.47
CA ASP A 413 16.74 -4.24 -3.28
C ASP A 413 16.86 -2.92 -2.50
N GLU A 414 16.57 -2.98 -1.20
CA GLU A 414 16.58 -1.84 -0.30
C GLU A 414 17.01 -2.28 1.11
N MET A 415 17.48 -1.32 1.90
CA MET A 415 17.75 -1.50 3.33
C MET A 415 17.12 -0.36 4.11
N GLN A 416 16.24 -0.69 5.07
CA GLN A 416 15.47 0.30 5.83
C GLN A 416 15.93 0.32 7.29
N ILE A 417 16.60 1.40 7.70
CA ILE A 417 17.17 1.56 9.05
C ILE A 417 16.70 2.87 9.72
N ILE A 418 16.70 2.91 11.04
CA ILE A 418 16.35 4.08 11.86
C ILE A 418 17.52 5.11 11.89
N LYS A 419 17.26 6.43 11.69
CA LYS A 419 18.26 7.52 11.82
C LYS A 419 17.68 8.87 12.34
N ARG A 420 18.54 9.65 13.02
CA ARG A 420 18.31 10.88 13.82
C ARG A 420 17.65 12.12 13.16
N THR A 421 17.73 12.39 11.84
CA THR A 421 17.33 13.72 11.30
C THR A 421 16.44 13.75 10.05
N LYS A 422 16.01 12.61 9.54
CA LYS A 422 14.98 12.49 8.49
C LYS A 422 14.72 11.00 8.31
N TRP A 423 13.46 10.60 8.39
CA TRP A 423 13.00 9.25 8.11
C TRP A 423 13.22 8.92 6.63
N THR A 424 14.45 8.58 6.23
CA THR A 424 14.81 7.79 5.03
C THR A 424 16.33 7.79 4.85
N PHE A 425 16.91 6.59 4.70
CA PHE A 425 18.06 6.42 3.83
C PHE A 425 17.68 5.39 2.77
N LYS A 426 17.61 5.84 1.52
CA LYS A 426 17.95 4.94 0.42
C LYS A 426 19.46 4.82 0.46
N LEU A 427 19.99 3.62 0.72
CA LEU A 427 21.30 3.31 0.17
C LEU A 427 21.10 3.27 -1.35
N SER A 428 21.63 4.28 -2.04
CA SER A 428 21.87 4.11 -3.47
C SER A 428 22.89 2.98 -3.62
N ASN A 429 22.68 2.18 -4.67
CA ASN A 429 23.46 1.00 -5.00
C ASN A 429 24.95 1.17 -4.68
N ALA A 430 25.51 0.15 -4.04
CA ALA A 430 26.91 -0.17 -4.20
C ALA A 430 27.18 -0.36 -5.70
N GLY A 431 27.69 0.68 -6.36
CA GLY A 431 27.87 0.69 -7.80
C GLY A 431 28.05 2.07 -8.42
N SER A 432 28.90 2.90 -7.83
CA SER A 432 29.69 3.93 -8.53
C SER A 432 30.89 4.31 -7.69
#